data_AF-A0A850KEX1-F1
#
_entry.id   AF-A0A850KEX1-F1
#
_cell.length_a   1.000
_cell.length_b   1.000
_cell.length_c   1.000
_cell.angle_alpha   90.00
_cell.angle_beta   90.00
_cell.angle_gamma   90.00
#
_symmetry.space_group_name_H-M   'P 1'
#
loop_
_entity.id
_entity.type
_entity.pdbx_description
1 polymer ?
#
loop_
_entity_poly.entity_id
_entity_poly.type
_entity_poly.pdbx_seq_one_letter_code
_entity_poly.pdbx_strand_id
1 'polypeptide(L)'
;VGATAIFITTSSVITSLLSLVVLSGTILVNAISTQIAIQTQLPERLRGRALSLYTITFRGMPAIGAFVFGTFGEHISLEHTFLWACLAVFCLIIFQSKQLPRP
;
A
#
# COMPACT_ATOMS: atom_id res chain seq x y z
N VAL A 1 -4.50 6.38 0.37
CA VAL A 1 -5.82 6.69 0.99
C VAL A 1 -6.51 7.85 0.27
N GLY A 2 -5.90 9.03 0.15
CA GLY A 2 -6.54 10.16 -0.55
C GLY A 2 -6.86 9.90 -2.04
N ALA A 3 -5.86 9.44 -2.81
CA ALA A 3 -6.04 9.14 -4.24
C ALA A 3 -7.05 8.00 -4.50
N THR A 4 -7.08 6.96 -3.64
CA THR A 4 -8.05 5.86 -3.73
C THR A 4 -9.48 6.31 -3.43
N ALA A 5 -9.67 7.21 -2.46
CA ALA A 5 -11.01 7.75 -2.16
C ALA A 5 -11.56 8.61 -3.31
N ILE A 6 -10.69 9.40 -3.96
CA ILE A 6 -11.05 10.22 -5.12
C ILE A 6 -11.44 9.34 -6.31
N PHE A 7 -10.72 8.22 -6.53
CA PHE A 7 -11.01 7.27 -7.60
C PHE A 7 -12.42 6.65 -7.47
N ILE A 8 -12.83 6.27 -6.25
CA ILE A 8 -14.13 5.62 -6.01
C ILE A 8 -15.30 6.59 -6.18
N THR A 9 -15.11 7.87 -5.84
CA THR A 9 -16.20 8.87 -5.84
C THR A 9 -16.39 9.53 -7.23
N THR A 10 -15.50 9.24 -8.18
CA THR A 10 -15.41 9.95 -9.46
C THR A 10 -16.02 9.13 -10.59
N SER A 11 -16.89 9.74 -11.40
CA SER A 11 -17.39 9.15 -12.65
C SER A 11 -16.62 9.59 -13.91
N SER A 12 -15.63 10.48 -13.77
CA SER A 12 -14.84 11.03 -14.88
C SER A 12 -13.54 10.26 -15.12
N VAL A 13 -13.36 9.77 -16.34
CA VAL A 13 -12.20 8.96 -16.77
C VAL A 13 -10.85 9.66 -16.52
N ILE A 14 -10.79 10.98 -16.71
CA ILE A 14 -9.55 11.76 -16.55
C ILE A 14 -9.08 11.75 -15.09
N THR A 15 -10.01 11.96 -14.17
CA THR A 15 -9.71 11.99 -12.73
C THR A 15 -9.36 10.59 -12.21
N SER A 16 -9.98 9.54 -12.76
CA SER A 16 -9.59 8.15 -12.50
C SER A 16 -8.18 7.82 -13.01
N LEU A 17 -7.80 8.32 -14.19
CA LEU A 17 -6.44 8.17 -14.71
C LEU A 17 -5.41 8.89 -13.83
N LEU A 18 -5.68 10.13 -13.45
CA LEU A 18 -4.77 10.90 -12.58
C LEU A 18 -4.57 10.22 -11.22
N SER A 19 -5.65 9.74 -10.61
CA SER A 19 -5.55 9.00 -9.34
C SER A 19 -4.79 7.69 -9.49
N LEU A 20 -4.94 6.97 -10.61
CA LEU A 20 -4.16 5.76 -10.90
C LEU A 20 -2.66 6.05 -11.08
N VAL A 21 -2.32 7.15 -11.75
CA VAL A 21 -0.93 7.59 -11.93
C VAL A 21 -0.31 7.92 -10.57
N VAL A 22 -1.01 8.69 -9.74
CA VAL A 22 -0.54 9.05 -8.40
C VAL A 22 -0.38 7.79 -7.54
N LEU A 23 -1.36 6.89 -7.56
CA LEU A 23 -1.33 5.65 -6.78
C LEU A 23 -0.15 4.77 -7.21
N SER A 24 -0.01 4.50 -8.50
CA SER A 24 1.09 3.68 -9.04
C SER A 24 2.45 4.33 -8.78
N GLY A 25 2.55 5.64 -8.96
CA GLY A 25 3.76 6.41 -8.67
C GLY A 25 4.20 6.29 -7.22
N THR A 26 3.27 6.42 -6.26
CA THR A 26 3.61 6.28 -4.84
C THR A 26 4.08 4.87 -4.47
N ILE A 27 3.49 3.83 -5.06
CA ILE A 27 3.93 2.44 -4.85
C ILE A 27 5.36 2.26 -5.38
N LEU A 28 5.63 2.75 -6.59
CA LEU A 28 6.93 2.63 -7.23
C LEU A 28 8.02 3.36 -6.45
N VAL A 29 7.77 4.61 -6.03
CA VAL A 29 8.71 5.39 -5.21
C VAL A 29 9.03 4.65 -3.92
N ASN A 30 8.02 4.14 -3.20
CA ASN A 30 8.26 3.37 -1.97
C ASN A 30 9.10 2.11 -2.23
N ALA A 31 8.80 1.37 -3.30
CA ALA A 31 9.51 0.15 -3.65
C ALA A 31 11.00 0.43 -3.99
N ILE A 32 11.26 1.49 -4.76
CA ILE A 32 12.62 1.90 -5.13
C ILE A 32 13.38 2.42 -3.91
N SER A 33 12.78 3.33 -3.13
CA SER A 33 13.41 3.88 -1.92
C SER A 33 13.77 2.79 -0.91
N THR A 34 12.88 1.80 -0.71
CA THR A 34 13.14 0.67 0.19
C THR A 34 14.31 -0.18 -0.31
N GLN A 35 14.36 -0.46 -1.62
CA GLN A 35 15.49 -1.20 -2.21
C GLN A 35 16.81 -0.44 -2.07
N ILE A 36 16.82 0.87 -2.33
CA ILE A 36 18.01 1.71 -2.15
C ILE A 36 18.45 1.71 -0.68
N ALA A 37 17.51 1.85 0.27
CA ALA A 37 17.82 1.81 1.70
C ALA A 37 18.43 0.47 2.11
N ILE A 38 17.88 -0.65 1.62
CA ILE A 38 18.43 -1.99 1.89
C ILE A 38 19.85 -2.13 1.35
N GLN A 39 20.12 -1.62 0.15
CA GLN A 39 21.42 -1.74 -0.48
C GLN A 39 22.48 -0.81 0.14
N THR A 40 22.08 0.40 0.54
CA THR A 40 23.01 1.43 1.03
C THR A 40 23.24 1.41 2.53
N GLN A 41 22.24 1.05 3.34
CA GLN A 41 22.33 1.15 4.79
C GLN A 41 22.71 -0.17 5.47
N LEU A 42 22.52 -1.33 4.82
CA LEU A 42 22.83 -2.62 5.43
C LEU A 42 24.25 -3.12 5.09
N PRO A 43 24.93 -3.76 6.07
CA PRO A 43 26.17 -4.51 5.84
C PRO A 43 25.98 -5.66 4.85
N GLU A 44 26.98 -5.93 4.01
CA GLU A 44 26.99 -6.94 2.94
C GLU A 44 26.39 -8.29 3.37
N ARG A 45 26.78 -8.79 4.55
CA ARG A 45 26.33 -10.09 5.11
C ARG A 45 24.83 -10.19 5.37
N LEU A 46 24.15 -9.05 5.55
CA LEU A 46 22.71 -8.99 5.88
C LEU A 46 21.85 -8.64 4.66
N ARG A 47 22.44 -8.12 3.57
CA ARG A 47 21.71 -7.68 2.38
C ARG A 47 20.87 -8.79 1.75
N GLY A 48 21.41 -10.00 1.62
CA GLY A 48 20.69 -11.15 1.06
C GLY A 48 19.47 -11.57 1.88
N ARG A 49 19.57 -11.55 3.22
CA ARG A 49 18.46 -11.86 4.12
C ARG A 49 17.38 -10.76 4.08
N ALA A 50 17.81 -9.50 4.07
CA ALA A 50 16.89 -8.36 3.96
C ALA A 50 16.14 -8.33 2.62
N LEU A 51 16.82 -8.62 1.51
CA LEU A 51 16.19 -8.73 0.19
C LEU A 51 15.21 -9.91 0.10
N SER A 52 15.49 -11.03 0.77
CA SER A 52 14.55 -12.15 0.87
C SER A 52 13.27 -11.74 1.61
N LEU A 53 13.40 -11.11 2.78
CA LEU A 53 12.25 -10.60 3.55
C LEU A 53 11.47 -9.54 2.77
N TYR A 54 12.18 -8.62 2.09
CA TYR A 54 11.56 -7.62 1.22
C TYR A 54 10.74 -8.29 0.11
N THR A 55 11.31 -9.30 -0.58
CA THR A 55 10.62 -9.99 -1.68
C THR A 55 9.40 -10.76 -1.20
N ILE A 56 9.49 -11.46 -0.06
CA ILE A 56 8.36 -12.15 0.56
C ILE A 56 7.25 -11.16 0.91
N THR A 57 7.60 -10.01 1.49
CA THR A 57 6.61 -9.01 1.89
C THR A 57 5.99 -8.32 0.67
N PHE A 58 6.83 -7.87 -0.27
CA PHE A 58 6.42 -7.10 -1.45
C PHE A 58 5.58 -7.93 -2.43
N ARG A 59 5.74 -9.26 -2.47
CA ARG A 59 4.91 -10.15 -3.31
C ARG A 59 3.80 -10.84 -2.53
N GLY A 60 4.07 -11.25 -1.29
CA GLY A 60 3.14 -12.00 -0.46
C GLY A 60 1.98 -11.15 0.05
N MET A 61 2.26 -9.95 0.57
CA MET A 61 1.20 -9.09 1.10
C MET A 61 0.18 -8.65 0.05
N PRO A 62 0.56 -8.26 -1.19
CA PRO A 62 -0.41 -7.99 -2.24
C PRO A 62 -1.27 -9.19 -2.62
N ALA A 63 -0.71 -10.40 -2.63
CA ALA A 63 -1.49 -11.62 -2.92
C ALA A 63 -2.53 -11.90 -1.84
N ILE A 64 -2.15 -11.76 -0.57
CA ILE A 64 -3.07 -11.88 0.58
C ILE A 64 -4.14 -10.80 0.50
N GLY A 65 -3.74 -9.55 0.22
CA GLY A 65 -4.66 -8.44 0.03
C GLY A 65 -5.67 -8.74 -1.08
N ALA A 66 -5.20 -9.13 -2.26
CA ALA A 66 -6.07 -9.46 -3.40
C ALA A 66 -7.05 -10.60 -3.07
N PHE A 67 -6.61 -11.63 -2.34
CA PHE A 67 -7.49 -12.70 -1.88
C PHE A 67 -8.59 -12.17 -0.94
N VAL A 68 -8.22 -11.36 0.05
CA VAL A 68 -9.18 -10.75 1.00
C VAL A 68 -10.15 -9.81 0.26
N PHE A 69 -9.65 -8.94 -0.60
CA PHE A 69 -10.50 -8.03 -1.39
C PHE A 69 -11.44 -8.80 -2.34
N GLY A 70 -10.97 -9.90 -2.93
CA GLY A 70 -11.77 -10.76 -3.79
C GLY A 70 -12.92 -11.43 -3.03
N THR A 71 -12.63 -12.07 -1.89
CA THR A 71 -13.66 -12.74 -1.09
C THR A 71 -14.70 -11.77 -0.52
N PHE A 72 -14.28 -10.60 -0.04
CA PHE A 72 -15.24 -9.58 0.40
C PHE A 72 -16.00 -8.94 -0.76
N GLY A 73 -15.38 -8.82 -1.94
CA GLY A 73 -16.01 -8.28 -3.15
C GLY A 73 -17.13 -9.17 -3.72
N GLU A 74 -17.12 -10.48 -3.43
CA GLU A 74 -18.22 -11.39 -3.80
C GLU A 74 -19.48 -11.19 -2.94
N HIS A 75 -19.32 -10.70 -1.71
CA HIS A 75 -20.41 -10.52 -0.76
C HIS A 75 -20.87 -9.06 -0.62
N ILE A 76 -19.99 -8.10 -0.90
CA ILE A 76 -20.21 -6.66 -0.71
C ILE A 76 -19.76 -5.94 -1.99
N SER A 77 -20.52 -4.95 -2.45
CA SER A 77 -20.14 -4.12 -3.60
C SER A 77 -18.70 -3.59 -3.44
N LEU A 78 -17.90 -3.71 -4.51
CA LEU A 78 -16.47 -3.34 -4.53
C LEU A 78 -16.20 -1.94 -3.95
N GLU A 79 -17.06 -0.96 -4.24
CA GLU A 79 -16.95 0.40 -3.72
C GLU A 79 -16.92 0.46 -2.19
N HIS A 80 -17.83 -0.27 -1.53
CA HIS A 80 -17.89 -0.35 -0.07
C HIS A 80 -16.68 -1.08 0.50
N THR A 81 -16.24 -2.17 -0.13
CA THR A 81 -15.04 -2.92 0.30
C THR A 81 -13.80 -2.02 0.28
N PHE A 82 -13.62 -1.22 -0.76
CA PHE A 82 -12.50 -0.26 -0.83
C PHE A 82 -12.62 0.89 0.17
N LEU A 83 -13.82 1.38 0.46
CA LEU A 83 -14.04 2.41 1.49
C LEU A 83 -13.68 1.89 2.89
N TRP A 84 -14.14 0.68 3.25
CA TRP A 84 -13.79 0.05 4.52
C TRP A 84 -12.29 -0.17 4.65
N ALA A 85 -11.63 -0.60 3.58
CA ALA A 85 -10.18 -0.74 3.59
C ALA A 85 -9.45 0.60 3.76
N CYS A 86 -9.91 1.66 3.09
CA CYS A 86 -9.35 3.01 3.27
C CYS A 86 -9.49 3.47 4.72
N LEU A 87 -10.66 3.24 5.35
CA LEU A 87 -10.91 3.58 6.75
C LEU A 87 -9.99 2.79 7.68
N ALA A 88 -9.87 1.48 7.48
CA ALA A 88 -9.00 0.62 8.28
C ALA A 88 -7.53 1.08 8.22
N VAL A 89 -7.01 1.36 7.02
CA VAL A 89 -5.64 1.86 6.84
C VAL A 89 -5.48 3.24 7.48
N PHE A 90 -6.46 4.13 7.36
CA PHE A 90 -6.42 5.44 8.00
C PHE A 90 -6.39 5.35 9.53
N CYS A 91 -7.21 4.48 10.12
CA CYS A 91 -7.17 4.18 11.55
C CYS A 91 -5.82 3.63 12.00
N LEU A 92 -5.22 2.72 11.23
CA LEU A 92 -3.88 2.19 11.52
C LEU A 92 -2.81 3.28 11.48
N ILE A 93 -2.88 4.21 10.51
CA ILE A 93 -1.94 5.34 10.42
C ILE A 93 -2.07 6.24 11.67
N ILE A 94 -3.29 6.54 12.12
CA ILE A 94 -3.53 7.30 13.35
C ILE A 94 -3.01 6.54 14.57
N PHE A 95 -3.18 5.23 14.62
CA PHE A 95 -2.71 4.42 15.73
C PHE A 95 -1.17 4.37 15.78
N GLN A 96 -0.51 4.25 14.63
CA GLN A 96 0.96 4.30 14.55
C GLN A 96 1.51 5.68 14.89
N SER A 97 0.84 6.76 14.48
CA SER A 97 1.26 8.12 14.82
C SER A 97 1.14 8.42 16.32
N LYS A 98 0.28 7.69 17.04
CA LYS A 98 0.21 7.72 18.51
C LYS A 98 1.29 6.88 19.19
N GLN A 99 1.84 5.87 18.51
CA GLN A 99 2.85 4.98 19.07
C GLN A 99 4.29 5.44 18.84
N LEU A 100 4.53 6.25 17.81
CA LEU A 100 5.85 6.83 17.58
C LEU A 100 6.18 7.79 18.73
N PRO A 101 7.25 7.53 19.51
CA PRO A 101 7.78 8.51 20.46
C PRO A 101 8.13 9.76 19.66
N ARG A 102 7.47 10.88 20.00
CA ARG A 102 7.78 12.17 19.39
C ARG A 102 9.26 12.48 19.67
N PRO A 103 10.09 12.79 18.66
CA PRO A 103 11.45 13.24 18.89
C PRO A 103 11.48 14.55 19.68
#